data_AF-A0A257GWJ9-F1
#
_entry.id   AF-A0A257GWJ9-F1
#
_cell.length_a   1.000
_cell.length_b   1.000
_cell.length_c   1.000
_cell.angle_alpha   90.00
_cell.angle_beta   90.00
_cell.angle_gamma   90.00
#
_symmetry.space_group_name_H-M   'P 1'
#
loop_
_entity.id
_entity.type
_entity.pdbx_description
1 polymer ?
#
loop_
_entity_poly.entity_id
_entity_poly.type
_entity_poly.pdbx_seq_one_letter_code
_entity_poly.pdbx_strand_id
1 'polypeptide(L)'
;MKKGKPPESAKSGTKLARGANFRCLLSNTPINPDYIKSEGVAGRIGQRLMAVVVDSKQGRIFLSPTSSMEEIAYSAVASWRPETNLPNDPRNFWTLSYGLTKFSHLFTERQLVAINTYCDLVQEARNKIKADALRAGIHDDGRGLDEGGDGATAYADAVSTYLGMAVSRLTDICNSLCRWESSKTQVRNLFGRQSIPMMWDFAENNVFGEAAGDYLVSLNNLAKALDVMPAIGVGHVEQHDAQTQSLSKNKVISTDPPYYDNITYADLSDFFYVWLRRALRPIYPNVFSTMTVPKAEELVATPYRHGTKEKAETFFLNGMTEAMRRLAEQANLAFPTTIYYAFKQADTTDIGTGNTGWETFLEAVLKAGFAITGTWPMRTELANRMIGSGANALASSIVLVCRTREPSATTISRRDFLRELKEELAEAVDAMIGGSEGISPVAPVDLAQAVIGPGMAIFSKYSAVLEADGSPMTVHTALTLINR
;
A
#
# COMPACT_ATOMS: atom_id res chain seq x y z
N MET A 1 -32.92 3.49 26.46
CA MET A 1 -32.02 4.34 25.65
C MET A 1 -31.59 5.53 26.47
N LYS A 2 -30.28 5.76 26.67
CA LYS A 2 -29.81 7.03 27.23
C LYS A 2 -29.96 8.10 26.15
N LYS A 3 -30.80 9.11 26.40
CA LYS A 3 -30.97 10.28 25.53
C LYS A 3 -30.19 11.45 26.13
N GLY A 4 -29.36 12.14 25.34
CA GLY A 4 -28.60 13.32 25.76
C GLY A 4 -27.22 13.43 25.11
N LYS A 5 -26.68 14.65 25.06
CA LYS A 5 -25.29 14.89 24.62
C LYS A 5 -24.34 14.28 25.65
N PRO A 6 -23.40 13.40 25.27
CA PRO A 6 -22.43 12.87 26.22
C PRO A 6 -21.58 14.01 26.81
N PRO A 7 -21.09 13.87 28.05
CA PRO A 7 -20.22 14.89 28.64
C PRO A 7 -18.96 15.07 27.79
N GLU A 8 -18.37 16.26 27.80
CA GLU A 8 -17.18 16.57 27.00
C GLU A 8 -16.02 15.60 27.28
N SER A 9 -15.91 15.12 28.53
CA SER A 9 -14.95 14.10 28.95
C SER A 9 -15.10 12.74 28.24
N ALA A 10 -16.26 12.44 27.65
CA ALA A 10 -16.47 11.22 26.88
C ALA A 10 -15.68 11.21 25.57
N LYS A 11 -15.27 12.38 25.03
CA LYS A 11 -14.47 12.45 23.80
C LYS A 11 -13.11 11.78 23.94
N SER A 12 -12.51 11.81 25.13
CA SER A 12 -11.22 11.17 25.42
C SER A 12 -11.33 9.68 25.72
N GLY A 13 -12.55 9.15 25.90
CA GLY A 13 -12.78 7.77 26.29
C GLY A 13 -12.04 7.39 27.59
N THR A 14 -11.29 6.29 27.54
CA THR A 14 -10.42 5.83 28.64
C THR A 14 -8.98 6.30 28.50
N LYS A 15 -8.63 7.03 27.45
CA LYS A 15 -7.25 7.38 27.11
C LYS A 15 -6.78 8.59 27.90
N LEU A 16 -5.63 8.46 28.56
CA LEU A 16 -5.02 9.52 29.38
C LEU A 16 -3.94 10.31 28.62
N ALA A 17 -3.21 9.65 27.72
CA ALA A 17 -2.14 10.27 26.92
C ALA A 17 -1.87 9.47 25.62
N ARG A 18 -0.88 9.89 24.82
CA ARG A 18 -0.38 9.13 23.65
C ARG A 18 0.10 7.74 24.09
N GLY A 19 -0.01 6.75 23.21
CA GLY A 19 0.38 5.36 23.51
C GLY A 19 -0.69 4.60 24.32
N ALA A 20 -0.27 3.54 25.01
CA ALA A 20 -1.13 2.67 25.81
C ALA A 20 -1.29 3.19 27.26
N ASN A 21 -1.72 4.44 27.40
CA ASN A 21 -1.95 5.09 28.69
C ASN A 21 -3.45 5.21 28.93
N PHE A 22 -4.00 4.41 29.85
CA PHE A 22 -5.45 4.32 30.07
C PHE A 22 -5.84 4.49 31.54
N ARG A 23 -7.07 4.95 31.76
CA ARG A 23 -7.73 4.94 33.07
C ARG A 23 -8.51 3.63 33.23
N CYS A 24 -8.27 2.91 34.32
CA CYS A 24 -9.08 1.76 34.70
C CYS A 24 -10.54 2.20 34.94
N LEU A 25 -11.50 1.51 34.30
CA LEU A 25 -12.93 1.84 34.45
C LEU A 25 -13.51 1.47 35.83
N LEU A 26 -12.85 0.57 36.58
CA LEU A 26 -13.31 0.12 37.89
C LEU A 26 -12.71 0.94 39.03
N SER A 27 -11.39 1.17 39.01
CA SER A 27 -10.67 1.83 40.10
C SER A 27 -10.32 3.29 39.84
N ASN A 28 -10.52 3.79 38.61
CA ASN A 28 -10.02 5.07 38.12
C ASN A 28 -8.49 5.24 38.17
N THR A 29 -7.74 4.20 38.53
CA THR A 29 -6.27 4.23 38.57
C THR A 29 -5.71 4.29 37.14
N PRO A 30 -4.67 5.10 36.89
CA PRO A 30 -3.90 5.02 35.65
C PRO A 30 -3.26 3.63 35.50
N ILE A 31 -3.39 3.04 34.31
CA ILE A 31 -2.74 1.79 33.93
C ILE A 31 -1.50 2.13 33.12
N ASN A 32 -0.34 1.66 33.59
CA ASN A 32 0.94 1.90 32.95
C ASN A 32 1.06 1.10 31.63
N PRO A 33 1.57 1.69 30.53
CA PRO A 33 1.85 0.99 29.28
C PRO A 33 2.65 -0.31 29.44
N ASP A 34 3.63 -0.37 30.34
CA ASP A 34 4.49 -1.54 30.51
C ASP A 34 3.73 -2.71 31.15
N TYR A 35 2.78 -2.40 32.05
CA TYR A 35 1.85 -3.40 32.58
C TYR A 35 0.98 -3.97 31.45
N ILE A 36 0.41 -3.12 30.60
CA ILE A 36 -0.44 -3.60 29.49
C ILE A 36 0.35 -4.47 28.51
N LYS A 37 1.59 -4.10 28.20
CA LYS A 37 2.48 -4.92 27.36
C LYS A 37 2.79 -6.26 28.03
N SER A 38 3.13 -6.27 29.32
CA SER A 38 3.47 -7.51 30.02
C SER A 38 2.26 -8.46 30.14
N GLU A 39 1.07 -7.93 30.41
CA GLU A 39 -0.17 -8.70 30.42
C GLU A 39 -0.52 -9.24 29.02
N GLY A 40 -0.31 -8.42 27.97
CA GLY A 40 -0.52 -8.82 26.58
C GLY A 40 0.42 -9.94 26.15
N VAL A 41 1.72 -9.79 26.38
CA VAL A 41 2.73 -10.82 26.09
C VAL A 41 2.44 -12.11 26.87
N ALA A 42 1.89 -12.00 28.08
CA ALA A 42 1.49 -13.15 28.87
C ALA A 42 0.10 -13.74 28.49
N GLY A 43 -0.55 -13.23 27.45
CA GLY A 43 -1.82 -13.75 26.94
C GLY A 43 -3.04 -13.46 27.82
N ARG A 44 -2.96 -12.45 28.71
CA ARG A 44 -4.03 -12.11 29.68
C ARG A 44 -4.96 -11.00 29.23
N ILE A 45 -4.75 -10.44 28.04
CA ILE A 45 -5.68 -9.46 27.44
C ILE A 45 -6.91 -10.22 26.90
N GLY A 46 -8.05 -9.97 27.52
CA GLY A 46 -9.35 -10.44 27.06
C GLY A 46 -10.15 -9.38 26.31
N GLN A 47 -11.33 -9.77 25.84
CA GLN A 47 -12.30 -8.88 25.20
C GLN A 47 -13.52 -8.69 26.10
N ARG A 48 -14.26 -7.61 25.88
CA ARG A 48 -15.55 -7.37 26.54
C ARG A 48 -16.49 -6.68 25.56
N LEU A 49 -17.70 -7.22 25.41
CA LEU A 49 -18.74 -6.56 24.61
C LEU A 49 -19.14 -5.25 25.31
N MET A 50 -19.08 -4.14 24.59
CA MET A 50 -19.35 -2.81 25.15
C MET A 50 -20.74 -2.30 24.79
N ALA A 51 -21.18 -2.56 23.56
CA ALA A 51 -22.48 -2.16 23.04
C ALA A 51 -22.87 -3.06 21.87
N VAL A 52 -24.18 -3.22 21.66
CA VAL A 52 -24.74 -3.79 20.43
C VAL A 52 -25.41 -2.67 19.66
N VAL A 53 -25.00 -2.50 18.39
CA VAL A 53 -25.62 -1.51 17.51
C VAL A 53 -26.69 -2.21 16.68
N VAL A 54 -27.92 -1.71 16.77
CA VAL A 54 -29.08 -2.24 16.05
C VAL A 54 -29.53 -1.19 15.06
N ASP A 55 -29.72 -1.60 13.81
CA ASP A 55 -30.35 -0.74 12.82
C ASP A 55 -31.87 -0.75 12.99
N SER A 56 -32.48 0.42 12.87
CA SER A 56 -33.93 0.58 13.02
C SER A 56 -34.47 1.56 11.99
N LYS A 57 -35.79 1.56 11.77
CA LYS A 57 -36.44 2.52 10.86
C LYS A 57 -36.20 3.99 11.20
N GLN A 58 -35.77 4.28 12.43
CA GLN A 58 -35.49 5.64 12.93
C GLN A 58 -33.99 5.93 13.05
N GLY A 59 -33.14 5.04 12.52
CA GLY A 59 -31.68 5.10 12.61
C GLY A 59 -31.11 4.11 13.63
N ARG A 60 -29.80 4.23 13.89
CA ARG A 60 -29.07 3.28 14.74
C ARG A 60 -29.37 3.47 16.22
N ILE A 61 -29.62 2.36 16.91
CA ILE A 61 -29.84 2.29 18.36
C ILE A 61 -28.66 1.56 19.00
N PHE A 62 -28.16 2.10 20.11
CA PHE A 62 -27.07 1.50 20.88
C PHE A 62 -27.64 0.87 22.14
N LEU A 63 -27.52 -0.44 22.25
CA LEU A 63 -28.00 -1.23 23.38
C LEU A 63 -26.84 -1.65 24.27
N SER A 64 -27.06 -1.66 25.59
CA SER A 64 -26.15 -2.29 26.52
C SER A 64 -26.16 -3.80 26.30
N PRO A 65 -24.99 -4.47 26.32
CA PRO A 65 -24.92 -5.90 26.16
C PRO A 65 -25.57 -6.62 27.34
N THR A 66 -26.19 -7.77 27.05
CA THR A 66 -26.66 -8.72 28.07
C THR A 66 -25.68 -9.88 28.16
N SER A 67 -25.68 -10.62 29.27
CA SER A 67 -24.82 -11.81 29.42
C SER A 67 -25.06 -12.84 28.32
N SER A 68 -26.32 -13.03 27.90
CA SER A 68 -26.67 -13.93 26.79
C SER A 68 -26.06 -13.48 25.45
N MET A 69 -26.00 -12.17 25.17
CA MET A 69 -25.34 -11.65 23.97
C MET A 69 -23.83 -11.91 24.00
N GLU A 70 -23.19 -11.75 25.17
CA GLU A 70 -21.76 -12.05 25.36
C GLU A 70 -21.48 -13.55 25.22
N GLU A 71 -22.29 -14.41 25.83
CA GLU A 71 -22.16 -15.87 25.72
C GLU A 71 -22.26 -16.34 24.27
N ILE A 72 -23.24 -15.83 23.51
CA ILE A 72 -23.35 -16.13 22.07
C ILE A 72 -22.11 -15.63 21.33
N ALA A 73 -21.63 -14.42 21.66
CA ALA A 73 -20.45 -13.86 21.02
C ALA A 73 -19.19 -14.73 21.23
N TYR A 74 -19.04 -15.34 22.41
CA TYR A 74 -17.91 -16.22 22.75
C TYR A 74 -18.12 -17.71 22.40
N SER A 75 -19.34 -18.12 22.04
CA SER A 75 -19.64 -19.52 21.72
C SER A 75 -19.04 -20.01 20.39
N ALA A 76 -18.60 -19.09 19.52
CA ALA A 76 -18.02 -19.46 18.24
C ALA A 76 -16.65 -20.11 18.41
N VAL A 77 -16.40 -21.14 17.60
CA VAL A 77 -15.12 -21.84 17.55
C VAL A 77 -14.71 -21.98 16.09
N ALA A 78 -13.61 -21.35 15.72
CA ALA A 78 -13.07 -21.44 14.37
C ALA A 78 -12.48 -22.83 14.12
N SER A 79 -12.85 -23.45 13.00
CA SER A 79 -12.32 -24.74 12.54
C SER A 79 -10.85 -24.67 12.10
N TRP A 80 -10.37 -23.48 11.74
CA TRP A 80 -9.03 -23.25 11.23
C TRP A 80 -8.53 -21.85 11.58
N ARG A 81 -7.22 -21.71 11.76
CA ARG A 81 -6.53 -20.43 12.03
C ARG A 81 -5.26 -20.35 11.18
N PRO A 82 -4.91 -19.17 10.62
CA PRO A 82 -3.58 -18.98 10.06
C PRO A 82 -2.52 -19.00 11.17
N GLU A 83 -1.51 -19.85 11.01
CA GLU A 83 -0.39 -20.03 11.94
C GLU A 83 0.81 -19.11 11.62
N THR A 84 0.73 -18.35 10.53
CA THR A 84 1.77 -17.42 10.08
C THR A 84 1.99 -16.31 11.11
N ASN A 85 3.25 -16.11 11.48
CA ASN A 85 3.67 -15.05 12.38
C ASN A 85 3.55 -13.67 11.72
N LEU A 86 3.23 -12.66 12.52
CA LEU A 86 3.31 -11.27 12.12
C LEU A 86 4.78 -10.85 12.00
N PRO A 87 5.13 -10.04 10.98
CA PRO A 87 6.45 -9.41 10.88
C PRO A 87 6.75 -8.54 12.10
N ASN A 88 7.98 -8.60 12.60
CA ASN A 88 8.44 -7.78 13.72
C ASN A 88 9.00 -6.43 13.23
N ASP A 89 8.30 -5.75 12.33
CA ASP A 89 8.66 -4.39 11.93
C ASP A 89 8.14 -3.40 12.99
N PRO A 90 9.02 -2.75 13.77
CA PRO A 90 8.62 -1.82 14.84
C PRO A 90 7.92 -0.56 14.31
N ARG A 91 7.96 -0.29 13.00
CA ARG A 91 7.30 0.87 12.38
C ARG A 91 5.84 0.57 12.01
N ASN A 92 5.57 -0.67 11.61
CA ASN A 92 4.33 -1.03 10.94
C ASN A 92 3.46 -2.03 11.72
N PHE A 93 4.01 -2.82 12.64
CA PHE A 93 3.28 -3.87 13.36
C PHE A 93 3.35 -3.66 14.88
N TRP A 94 2.41 -2.87 15.39
CA TRP A 94 2.38 -2.47 16.80
C TRP A 94 1.74 -3.52 17.72
N THR A 95 1.04 -4.48 17.13
CA THR A 95 0.26 -5.52 17.82
C THR A 95 1.14 -6.55 18.54
N LEU A 96 2.37 -6.79 18.06
CA LEU A 96 3.32 -7.72 18.68
C LEU A 96 3.68 -7.31 20.12
N SER A 97 3.75 -6.00 20.39
CA SER A 97 4.01 -5.46 21.73
C SER A 97 2.93 -5.83 22.76
N TYR A 98 1.80 -6.40 22.30
CA TYR A 98 0.65 -6.76 23.11
C TYR A 98 0.30 -8.25 22.98
N GLY A 99 1.23 -9.10 22.54
CA GLY A 99 1.07 -10.56 22.48
C GLY A 99 0.33 -11.09 21.24
N LEU A 100 -0.06 -10.21 20.32
CA LEU A 100 -0.63 -10.61 19.03
C LEU A 100 0.51 -10.92 18.06
N THR A 101 0.92 -12.18 17.99
CA THR A 101 2.11 -12.64 17.25
C THR A 101 1.79 -13.34 15.93
N LYS A 102 0.53 -13.73 15.69
CA LYS A 102 0.08 -14.39 14.46
C LYS A 102 -1.04 -13.61 13.79
N PHE A 103 -1.19 -13.77 12.47
CA PHE A 103 -2.29 -13.13 11.74
C PHE A 103 -3.67 -13.53 12.28
N SER A 104 -3.82 -14.74 12.79
CA SER A 104 -5.07 -15.21 13.44
C SER A 104 -5.43 -14.42 14.70
N HIS A 105 -4.45 -13.87 15.42
CA HIS A 105 -4.70 -13.08 16.63
C HIS A 105 -5.34 -11.71 16.33
N LEU A 106 -5.41 -11.31 15.06
CA LEU A 106 -6.03 -10.06 14.62
C LEU A 106 -7.55 -10.19 14.40
N PHE A 107 -8.14 -11.35 14.74
CA PHE A 107 -9.54 -11.67 14.50
C PHE A 107 -10.15 -12.28 15.77
N THR A 108 -11.45 -12.02 15.98
CA THR A 108 -12.24 -12.77 16.98
C THR A 108 -12.59 -14.16 16.43
N GLU A 109 -12.95 -15.11 17.30
CA GLU A 109 -13.40 -16.44 16.86
C GLU A 109 -14.61 -16.36 15.92
N ARG A 110 -15.54 -15.42 16.15
CA ARG A 110 -16.68 -15.18 15.26
C ARG A 110 -16.26 -14.69 13.89
N GLN A 111 -15.30 -13.76 13.83
CA GLN A 111 -14.75 -13.27 12.56
C GLN A 111 -14.02 -14.38 11.81
N LEU A 112 -13.24 -15.21 12.52
CA LEU A 112 -12.56 -16.38 11.94
C LEU A 112 -13.55 -17.40 11.37
N VAL A 113 -14.64 -17.72 12.09
CA VAL A 113 -15.71 -18.58 11.59
C VAL A 113 -16.32 -18.02 10.30
N ALA A 114 -16.64 -16.73 10.29
CA ALA A 114 -17.22 -16.08 9.11
C ALA A 114 -16.26 -16.15 7.90
N ILE A 115 -15.00 -15.76 8.08
CA ILE A 115 -14.01 -15.73 6.99
C ILE A 115 -13.69 -17.15 6.49
N ASN A 116 -13.57 -18.13 7.39
CA ASN A 116 -13.37 -19.54 7.00
C ASN A 116 -14.53 -20.04 6.15
N THR A 117 -15.76 -19.74 6.59
CA THR A 117 -16.97 -20.13 5.85
C THR A 117 -16.97 -19.52 4.45
N TYR A 118 -16.65 -18.23 4.31
CA TYR A 118 -16.56 -17.59 3.00
C TYR A 118 -15.44 -18.16 2.14
N CYS A 119 -14.26 -18.48 2.69
CA CYS A 119 -13.20 -19.16 1.95
C CYS A 119 -13.67 -20.51 1.39
N ASP A 120 -14.38 -21.29 2.19
CA ASP A 120 -14.86 -22.62 1.80
C ASP A 120 -15.98 -22.51 0.74
N LEU A 121 -16.87 -21.51 0.89
CA LEU A 121 -17.94 -21.22 -0.07
C LEU A 121 -17.43 -20.79 -1.45
N VAL A 122 -16.23 -20.22 -1.57
CA VAL A 122 -15.62 -19.93 -2.88
C VAL A 122 -15.46 -21.22 -3.70
N GLN A 123 -15.03 -22.30 -3.06
CA GLN A 123 -14.85 -23.60 -3.74
C GLN A 123 -16.19 -24.26 -4.06
N GLU A 124 -17.18 -24.13 -3.18
CA GLU A 124 -18.54 -24.59 -3.48
C GLU A 124 -19.15 -23.82 -4.65
N ALA A 125 -19.01 -22.50 -4.67
CA ALA A 125 -19.45 -21.63 -5.75
C ALA A 125 -18.78 -22.01 -7.07
N ARG A 126 -17.46 -22.26 -7.07
CA ARG A 126 -16.73 -22.75 -8.24
C ARG A 126 -17.39 -23.96 -8.89
N ASN A 127 -17.73 -24.97 -8.08
CA ASN A 127 -18.36 -26.20 -8.56
C ASN A 127 -19.73 -25.93 -9.20
N LYS A 128 -20.53 -25.06 -8.57
CA LYS A 128 -21.83 -24.61 -9.11
C LYS A 128 -21.64 -23.87 -10.44
N ILE A 129 -20.71 -22.91 -10.50
CA ILE A 129 -20.42 -22.12 -11.71
C ILE A 129 -20.00 -23.04 -12.86
N LYS A 130 -19.10 -24.00 -12.63
CA LYS A 130 -18.70 -24.98 -13.65
C LYS A 130 -19.90 -25.79 -14.14
N ALA A 131 -20.71 -26.32 -13.23
CA ALA A 131 -21.89 -27.11 -13.59
C ALA A 131 -22.91 -26.28 -14.39
N ASP A 132 -23.07 -25.01 -14.06
CA ASP A 132 -24.01 -24.09 -14.73
C ASP A 132 -23.49 -23.71 -16.12
N ALA A 133 -22.19 -23.43 -16.26
CA ALA A 133 -21.52 -23.18 -17.53
C ALA A 133 -21.68 -24.37 -18.50
N LEU A 134 -21.49 -25.60 -18.01
CA LEU A 134 -21.72 -26.82 -18.79
C LEU A 134 -23.18 -26.96 -19.25
N ARG A 135 -24.15 -26.68 -18.36
CA ARG A 135 -25.59 -26.71 -18.73
C ARG A 135 -25.96 -25.62 -19.73
N ALA A 136 -25.27 -24.49 -19.70
CA ALA A 136 -25.42 -23.41 -20.68
C ALA A 136 -24.75 -23.72 -22.04
N GLY A 137 -24.09 -24.86 -22.18
CA GLY A 137 -23.45 -25.30 -23.42
C GLY A 137 -22.02 -24.77 -23.63
N ILE A 138 -21.37 -24.24 -22.59
CA ILE A 138 -19.95 -23.85 -22.66
C ILE A 138 -19.11 -25.14 -22.75
N HIS A 139 -18.22 -25.20 -23.74
CA HIS A 139 -17.26 -26.29 -23.91
C HIS A 139 -16.33 -26.41 -22.69
N ASP A 140 -15.87 -27.61 -22.34
CA ASP A 140 -14.91 -27.83 -21.26
C ASP A 140 -13.77 -28.72 -21.74
N ASP A 141 -12.57 -28.15 -21.77
CA ASP A 141 -11.33 -28.89 -22.03
C ASP A 141 -10.73 -29.49 -20.75
N GLY A 142 -11.37 -29.26 -19.60
CA GLY A 142 -10.96 -29.73 -18.29
C GLY A 142 -9.75 -28.99 -17.70
N ARG A 143 -9.19 -28.00 -18.40
CA ARG A 143 -8.01 -27.26 -17.96
C ARG A 143 -8.41 -26.05 -17.11
N GLY A 144 -7.67 -25.85 -16.03
CA GLY A 144 -7.85 -24.68 -15.16
C GLY A 144 -7.39 -23.39 -15.84
N LEU A 145 -7.77 -22.24 -15.26
CA LEU A 145 -7.34 -20.93 -15.74
C LEU A 145 -5.80 -20.77 -15.64
N ASP A 146 -5.16 -21.31 -14.60
CA ASP A 146 -3.69 -21.30 -14.44
C ASP A 146 -2.97 -22.15 -15.51
N GLU A 147 -3.69 -23.08 -16.14
CA GLU A 147 -3.18 -23.98 -17.18
C GLU A 147 -3.50 -23.48 -18.61
N GLY A 148 -4.03 -22.26 -18.73
CA GLY A 148 -4.44 -21.66 -20.00
C GLY A 148 -5.69 -22.30 -20.62
N GLY A 149 -6.57 -22.87 -19.80
CA GLY A 149 -7.91 -23.28 -20.24
C GLY A 149 -8.79 -22.08 -20.58
N ASP A 150 -9.77 -22.31 -21.46
CA ASP A 150 -10.77 -21.31 -21.87
C ASP A 150 -12.22 -21.83 -21.78
N GLY A 151 -12.39 -23.07 -21.32
CA GLY A 151 -13.69 -23.72 -21.16
C GLY A 151 -14.39 -23.46 -19.82
N ALA A 152 -15.42 -24.25 -19.53
CA ALA A 152 -16.23 -24.14 -18.32
C ALA A 152 -15.39 -24.21 -17.03
N THR A 153 -14.31 -25.00 -17.01
CA THR A 153 -13.37 -25.05 -15.86
C THR A 153 -12.67 -23.71 -15.65
N ALA A 154 -12.06 -23.14 -16.69
CA ALA A 154 -11.36 -21.86 -16.60
C ALA A 154 -12.32 -20.69 -16.32
N TYR A 155 -13.55 -20.73 -16.84
CA TYR A 155 -14.59 -19.75 -16.49
C TYR A 155 -14.95 -19.82 -14.99
N ALA A 156 -15.13 -21.02 -14.46
CA ALA A 156 -15.40 -21.20 -13.03
C ALA A 156 -14.23 -20.72 -12.16
N ASP A 157 -12.99 -20.96 -12.59
CA ASP A 157 -11.80 -20.42 -11.95
C ASP A 157 -11.81 -18.88 -11.95
N ALA A 158 -12.04 -18.25 -13.10
CA ALA A 158 -12.07 -16.80 -13.24
C ALA A 158 -13.07 -16.14 -12.28
N VAL A 159 -14.31 -16.64 -12.24
CA VAL A 159 -15.34 -16.11 -11.34
C VAL A 159 -14.95 -16.34 -9.87
N SER A 160 -14.41 -17.53 -9.55
CA SER A 160 -13.97 -17.86 -8.18
C SER A 160 -12.82 -17.00 -7.71
N THR A 161 -11.93 -16.59 -8.61
CA THR A 161 -10.85 -15.62 -8.32
C THR A 161 -11.40 -14.29 -7.82
N TYR A 162 -12.43 -13.75 -8.50
CA TYR A 162 -13.08 -12.52 -8.06
C TYR A 162 -13.83 -12.69 -6.74
N LEU A 163 -14.47 -13.85 -6.51
CA LEU A 163 -15.07 -14.17 -5.22
C LEU A 163 -14.01 -14.24 -4.10
N GLY A 164 -12.86 -14.87 -4.36
CA GLY A 164 -11.72 -14.90 -3.43
C GLY A 164 -11.16 -13.51 -3.13
N MET A 165 -11.08 -12.63 -4.14
CA MET A 165 -10.71 -11.23 -3.95
C MET A 165 -11.71 -10.48 -3.07
N ALA A 166 -13.02 -10.77 -3.19
CA ALA A 166 -14.03 -10.21 -2.31
C ALA A 166 -13.85 -10.68 -0.86
N VAL A 167 -13.47 -11.95 -0.64
CA VAL A 167 -13.11 -12.45 0.71
C VAL A 167 -11.88 -11.71 1.24
N SER A 168 -10.86 -11.52 0.42
CA SER A 168 -9.67 -10.74 0.79
C SER A 168 -10.02 -9.29 1.14
N ARG A 169 -10.98 -8.67 0.45
CA ARG A 169 -11.45 -7.34 0.80
C ARG A 169 -12.24 -7.33 2.11
N LEU A 170 -13.02 -8.37 2.37
CA LEU A 170 -13.78 -8.53 3.62
C LEU A 170 -12.85 -8.58 4.84
N THR A 171 -11.68 -9.22 4.74
CA THR A 171 -10.77 -9.33 5.90
C THR A 171 -10.25 -7.98 6.39
N ASP A 172 -10.14 -6.95 5.54
CA ASP A 172 -9.76 -5.58 5.94
C ASP A 172 -10.84 -4.89 6.80
N ILE A 173 -12.10 -5.32 6.70
CA ILE A 173 -13.24 -4.73 7.44
C ILE A 173 -13.96 -5.73 8.36
N CYS A 174 -13.41 -6.92 8.52
CA CYS A 174 -13.89 -7.98 9.40
C CYS A 174 -12.71 -8.52 10.25
N ASN A 175 -12.14 -7.66 11.09
CA ASN A 175 -11.04 -8.00 11.99
C ASN A 175 -11.18 -7.24 13.32
N SER A 176 -10.41 -7.63 14.35
CA SER A 176 -10.47 -7.03 15.68
C SER A 176 -9.71 -5.69 15.78
N LEU A 177 -9.36 -5.10 14.64
CA LEU A 177 -8.70 -3.80 14.52
C LEU A 177 -9.53 -2.80 13.70
N CYS A 178 -10.78 -3.14 13.37
CA CYS A 178 -11.71 -2.23 12.70
C CYS A 178 -12.25 -1.18 13.68
N ARG A 179 -12.26 0.10 13.29
CA ARG A 179 -12.70 1.20 14.17
C ARG A 179 -14.14 1.60 13.92
N TRP A 180 -14.79 2.20 14.92
CA TRP A 180 -16.09 2.86 14.72
C TRP A 180 -15.89 4.29 14.18
N GLU A 181 -16.61 4.66 13.12
CA GLU A 181 -16.69 6.03 12.62
C GLU A 181 -18.00 6.67 13.10
N SER A 182 -17.91 7.53 14.11
CA SER A 182 -19.08 8.18 14.70
C SER A 182 -19.85 9.09 13.74
N SER A 183 -19.19 9.72 12.76
CA SER A 183 -19.83 10.68 11.83
C SER A 183 -20.80 10.00 10.86
N LYS A 184 -20.43 8.83 10.34
CA LYS A 184 -21.29 8.00 9.47
C LYS A 184 -21.92 6.83 10.23
N THR A 185 -21.65 6.77 11.53
CA THR A 185 -22.10 5.75 12.46
C THR A 185 -21.81 4.33 12.00
N GLN A 186 -20.67 4.03 11.39
CA GLN A 186 -20.39 2.72 10.76
C GLN A 186 -19.01 2.16 11.12
N VAL A 187 -18.77 0.89 10.79
CA VAL A 187 -17.45 0.27 10.90
C VAL A 187 -16.53 0.80 9.79
N ARG A 188 -15.27 1.04 10.14
CA ARG A 188 -14.20 1.39 9.22
C ARG A 188 -13.11 0.33 9.24
N ASN A 189 -12.60 0.07 8.05
CA ASN A 189 -11.56 -0.89 7.78
C ASN A 189 -10.25 -0.58 8.55
N LEU A 190 -9.42 -1.62 8.68
CA LEU A 190 -8.12 -1.59 9.34
C LEU A 190 -7.16 -0.65 8.60
N PHE A 191 -6.97 -0.86 7.30
CA PHE A 191 -5.99 -0.12 6.52
C PHE A 191 -6.49 1.28 6.16
N GLY A 192 -6.34 2.21 7.12
CA GLY A 192 -6.38 3.66 6.88
C GLY A 192 -5.00 4.29 6.62
N ARG A 193 -3.93 3.50 6.77
CA ARG A 193 -2.52 3.82 6.55
C ARG A 193 -1.75 2.52 6.29
N GLN A 194 -0.49 2.60 5.84
CA GLN A 194 0.35 1.42 5.56
C GLN A 194 0.92 0.77 6.84
N SER A 195 0.07 0.46 7.83
CA SER A 195 0.47 -0.22 9.06
C SER A 195 -0.70 -0.95 9.72
N ILE A 196 -0.38 -1.93 10.58
CA ILE A 196 -1.29 -2.66 11.45
C ILE A 196 -1.11 -2.14 12.89
N PRO A 197 -1.86 -1.09 13.29
CA PRO A 197 -1.77 -0.55 14.63
C PRO A 197 -2.51 -1.43 15.65
N MET A 198 -2.16 -1.26 16.93
CA MET A 198 -3.00 -1.77 18.01
C MET A 198 -4.28 -0.94 18.15
N MET A 199 -5.42 -1.60 18.21
CA MET A 199 -6.74 -1.01 18.49
C MET A 199 -7.28 -1.58 19.81
N TRP A 200 -7.80 -0.71 20.66
CA TRP A 200 -8.22 -1.05 22.03
C TRP A 200 -9.73 -1.26 22.12
N ASP A 201 -10.46 -0.47 21.36
CA ASP A 201 -11.89 -0.59 21.09
C ASP A 201 -12.07 -0.82 19.58
N PHE A 202 -12.64 -1.96 19.21
CA PHE A 202 -12.93 -2.29 17.83
C PHE A 202 -14.43 -2.49 17.64
N ALA A 203 -14.89 -2.30 16.40
CA ALA A 203 -16.26 -2.56 16.00
C ALA A 203 -16.29 -3.78 15.09
N GLU A 204 -17.13 -4.75 15.44
CA GLU A 204 -17.39 -5.92 14.61
C GLU A 204 -18.60 -5.64 13.71
N ASN A 205 -18.42 -5.80 12.39
CA ASN A 205 -19.51 -5.63 11.44
C ASN A 205 -20.34 -6.92 11.26
N ASN A 206 -21.63 -6.77 10.95
CA ASN A 206 -22.44 -7.90 10.48
C ASN A 206 -22.11 -8.19 9.01
N VAL A 207 -21.54 -9.37 8.74
CA VAL A 207 -21.16 -9.82 7.39
C VAL A 207 -22.35 -10.14 6.47
N PHE A 208 -23.58 -9.97 6.99
CA PHE A 208 -24.86 -10.06 6.29
C PHE A 208 -25.69 -8.77 6.45
N GLY A 209 -25.04 -7.68 6.87
CA GLY A 209 -25.73 -6.46 7.31
C GLY A 209 -26.17 -5.53 6.17
N GLU A 210 -25.96 -5.91 4.91
CA GLU A 210 -26.27 -5.09 3.72
C GLU A 210 -25.67 -3.67 3.78
N ALA A 211 -24.54 -3.52 4.47
CA ALA A 211 -23.90 -2.24 4.77
C ALA A 211 -22.37 -2.31 4.59
N ALA A 212 -21.66 -1.20 4.82
CA ALA A 212 -20.20 -1.20 4.76
C ALA A 212 -19.61 -2.29 5.70
N GLY A 213 -18.85 -3.22 5.12
CA GLY A 213 -18.28 -4.37 5.83
C GLY A 213 -19.03 -5.69 5.61
N ASP A 214 -20.12 -5.66 4.84
CA ASP A 214 -20.84 -6.83 4.32
C ASP A 214 -20.10 -7.42 3.10
N TYR A 215 -20.22 -8.74 2.91
CA TYR A 215 -19.57 -9.43 1.79
C TYR A 215 -20.17 -9.03 0.43
N LEU A 216 -21.49 -9.00 0.30
CA LEU A 216 -22.17 -8.63 -0.95
C LEU A 216 -21.90 -7.18 -1.33
N VAL A 217 -21.86 -6.26 -0.36
CA VAL A 217 -21.49 -4.86 -0.62
C VAL A 217 -20.06 -4.76 -1.16
N SER A 218 -19.11 -5.50 -0.58
CA SER A 218 -17.73 -5.58 -1.08
C SER A 218 -17.67 -6.14 -2.51
N LEU A 219 -18.37 -7.25 -2.77
CA LEU A 219 -18.43 -7.88 -4.08
C LEU A 219 -19.06 -6.98 -5.15
N ASN A 220 -20.17 -6.30 -4.82
CA ASN A 220 -20.84 -5.39 -5.75
C ASN A 220 -19.95 -4.19 -6.12
N ASN A 221 -19.15 -3.68 -5.19
CA ASN A 221 -18.19 -2.62 -5.50
C ASN A 221 -17.04 -3.11 -6.39
N LEU A 222 -16.59 -4.35 -6.23
CA LEU A 222 -15.64 -4.99 -7.14
C LEU A 222 -16.25 -5.16 -8.55
N ALA A 223 -17.49 -5.64 -8.63
CA ALA A 223 -18.18 -5.86 -9.90
C ALA A 223 -18.33 -4.58 -10.72
N LYS A 224 -18.65 -3.44 -10.08
CA LYS A 224 -18.69 -2.13 -10.75
C LYS A 224 -17.37 -1.75 -11.43
N ALA A 225 -16.23 -2.17 -10.89
CA ALA A 225 -14.94 -1.93 -11.52
C ALA A 225 -14.77 -2.80 -12.77
N LEU A 226 -15.29 -4.04 -12.76
CA LEU A 226 -15.27 -4.94 -13.91
C LEU A 226 -16.14 -4.42 -15.06
N ASP A 227 -17.30 -3.81 -14.75
CA ASP A 227 -18.21 -3.24 -15.77
C ASP A 227 -17.55 -2.15 -16.63
N VAL A 228 -16.52 -1.49 -16.10
CA VAL A 228 -15.81 -0.39 -16.79
C VAL A 228 -14.39 -0.78 -17.23
N MET A 229 -13.94 -2.01 -16.94
CA MET A 229 -12.63 -2.44 -17.43
C MET A 229 -12.68 -2.61 -18.96
N PRO A 230 -11.72 -2.03 -19.70
CA PRO A 230 -11.61 -2.25 -21.13
C PRO A 230 -11.07 -3.66 -21.40
N ALA A 231 -11.93 -4.68 -21.23
CA ALA A 231 -11.63 -6.09 -21.52
C ALA A 231 -11.64 -6.39 -23.04
N ILE A 232 -11.07 -5.49 -23.83
CA ILE A 232 -11.08 -5.52 -25.30
C ILE A 232 -9.77 -6.08 -25.85
N GLY A 233 -8.67 -5.97 -25.10
CA GLY A 233 -7.34 -6.45 -25.49
C GLY A 233 -6.88 -7.66 -24.70
N VAL A 234 -5.82 -8.32 -25.19
CA VAL A 234 -5.11 -9.37 -24.47
C VAL A 234 -3.98 -8.74 -23.68
N GLY A 235 -3.99 -8.92 -22.35
CA GLY A 235 -2.89 -8.58 -21.46
C GLY A 235 -2.14 -9.83 -21.04
N HIS A 236 -0.84 -9.70 -20.76
CA HIS A 236 -0.02 -10.78 -20.21
C HIS A 236 0.58 -10.34 -18.89
N VAL A 237 0.53 -11.22 -17.88
CA VAL A 237 1.05 -10.95 -16.54
C VAL A 237 1.92 -12.12 -16.12
N GLU A 238 3.14 -11.82 -15.68
CA GLU A 238 4.09 -12.81 -15.17
C GLU A 238 4.78 -12.24 -13.93
N GLN A 239 5.09 -13.11 -12.97
CA GLN A 239 5.90 -12.76 -11.82
C GLN A 239 7.38 -12.98 -12.15
N HIS A 240 8.18 -11.93 -12.10
CA HIS A 240 9.63 -11.98 -12.28
C HIS A 240 10.35 -11.07 -11.28
N ASP A 241 11.59 -11.40 -10.96
CA ASP A 241 12.50 -10.49 -10.27
C ASP A 241 12.93 -9.37 -11.23
N ALA A 242 12.68 -8.12 -10.82
CA ALA A 242 12.97 -6.92 -11.61
C ALA A 242 14.46 -6.79 -11.96
N GLN A 243 15.36 -7.37 -11.16
CA GLN A 243 16.80 -7.31 -11.36
C GLN A 243 17.31 -8.29 -12.44
N THR A 244 16.52 -9.29 -12.82
CA THR A 244 16.98 -10.40 -13.68
C THR A 244 16.07 -10.67 -14.89
N GLN A 245 14.87 -10.10 -14.93
CA GLN A 245 13.90 -10.26 -16.00
C GLN A 245 14.42 -9.85 -17.39
N SER A 246 13.89 -10.50 -18.43
CA SER A 246 14.06 -10.14 -19.85
C SER A 246 12.75 -9.74 -20.55
N LEU A 247 11.66 -9.62 -19.78
CA LEU A 247 10.32 -9.26 -20.22
C LEU A 247 10.28 -7.86 -20.85
N SER A 248 11.13 -6.93 -20.42
CA SER A 248 11.12 -5.54 -20.88
C SER A 248 11.74 -5.33 -22.27
N LYS A 249 12.39 -6.34 -22.85
CA LYS A 249 13.13 -6.23 -24.11
C LYS A 249 12.27 -5.68 -25.26
N ASN A 250 12.73 -4.57 -25.84
CA ASN A 250 12.11 -3.83 -26.94
C ASN A 250 10.67 -3.36 -26.66
N LYS A 251 10.29 -3.14 -25.40
CA LYS A 251 8.97 -2.64 -25.00
C LYS A 251 8.99 -1.17 -24.60
N VAL A 252 7.82 -0.53 -24.68
CA VAL A 252 7.56 0.72 -23.96
C VAL A 252 7.36 0.38 -22.49
N ILE A 253 8.06 1.07 -21.60
CA ILE A 253 8.09 0.76 -20.17
C ILE A 253 7.42 1.90 -19.41
N SER A 254 6.44 1.54 -18.58
CA SER A 254 5.79 2.42 -17.62
C SER A 254 5.68 1.67 -16.30
N THR A 255 6.38 2.14 -15.26
CA THR A 255 6.56 1.39 -14.01
C THR A 255 6.48 2.26 -12.76
N ASP A 256 6.08 1.66 -11.64
CA ASP A 256 6.01 2.28 -10.31
C ASP A 256 6.81 1.42 -9.31
N PRO A 257 8.11 1.73 -9.10
CA PRO A 257 8.97 0.94 -8.23
C PRO A 257 8.65 1.12 -6.73
N PRO A 258 9.06 0.18 -5.86
CA PRO A 258 8.88 0.29 -4.42
C PRO A 258 9.48 1.57 -3.81
N TYR A 259 8.77 2.16 -2.84
CA TYR A 259 9.12 3.44 -2.22
C TYR A 259 10.06 3.29 -1.02
N TYR A 260 11.34 2.97 -1.29
CA TYR A 260 12.42 2.98 -0.31
C TYR A 260 12.04 2.33 1.03
N ASP A 261 11.85 3.12 2.08
CA ASP A 261 11.51 2.68 3.43
C ASP A 261 10.07 3.04 3.86
N ASN A 262 9.26 3.59 2.94
CA ASN A 262 7.90 4.06 3.23
C ASN A 262 6.91 2.92 3.47
N ILE A 263 7.00 1.84 2.68
CA ILE A 263 6.03 0.75 2.69
C ILE A 263 6.76 -0.59 2.62
N THR A 264 6.45 -1.48 3.56
CA THR A 264 6.87 -2.89 3.54
C THR A 264 5.76 -3.72 2.90
N TYR A 265 5.70 -3.76 1.57
CA TYR A 265 4.59 -4.34 0.80
C TYR A 265 4.41 -5.83 1.10
N ALA A 266 5.49 -6.60 1.08
CA ALA A 266 5.43 -8.05 1.29
C ALA A 266 4.90 -8.40 2.70
N ASP A 267 5.34 -7.65 3.70
CA ASP A 267 4.93 -7.84 5.10
C ASP A 267 3.43 -7.54 5.30
N LEU A 268 2.95 -6.44 4.72
CA LEU A 268 1.54 -6.06 4.79
C LEU A 268 0.66 -6.98 3.93
N SER A 269 1.17 -7.45 2.80
CA SER A 269 0.45 -8.35 1.89
C SER A 269 0.15 -9.70 2.53
N ASP A 270 0.97 -10.17 3.47
CA ASP A 270 0.71 -11.42 4.19
C ASP A 270 -0.63 -11.41 4.94
N PHE A 271 -1.12 -10.24 5.37
CA PHE A 271 -2.45 -10.10 5.97
C PHE A 271 -3.56 -10.64 5.06
N PHE A 272 -3.44 -10.39 3.76
CA PHE A 272 -4.38 -10.84 2.73
C PHE A 272 -4.03 -12.23 2.21
N TYR A 273 -2.73 -12.48 2.02
CA TYR A 273 -2.20 -13.69 1.40
C TYR A 273 -2.68 -14.96 2.10
N VAL A 274 -2.70 -14.99 3.44
CA VAL A 274 -3.11 -16.19 4.18
C VAL A 274 -4.55 -16.63 3.87
N TRP A 275 -5.44 -15.68 3.58
CA TRP A 275 -6.84 -15.93 3.23
C TRP A 275 -7.02 -16.26 1.76
N LEU A 276 -6.36 -15.48 0.88
CA LEU A 276 -6.33 -15.75 -0.55
C LEU A 276 -5.77 -17.15 -0.84
N ARG A 277 -4.69 -17.52 -0.15
CA ARG A 277 -4.10 -18.86 -0.23
C ARG A 277 -5.10 -19.95 0.19
N ARG A 278 -5.85 -19.75 1.27
CA ARG A 278 -6.87 -20.72 1.68
C ARG A 278 -7.96 -20.86 0.61
N ALA A 279 -8.46 -19.75 0.10
CA ALA A 279 -9.58 -19.72 -0.84
C ALA A 279 -9.20 -20.15 -2.27
N LEU A 280 -7.98 -19.87 -2.74
CA LEU A 280 -7.62 -19.92 -4.15
C LEU A 280 -6.44 -20.85 -4.48
N ARG A 281 -5.73 -21.43 -3.49
CA ARG A 281 -4.67 -22.42 -3.78
C ARG A 281 -5.12 -23.62 -4.61
N PRO A 282 -6.36 -24.16 -4.49
CA PRO A 282 -6.83 -25.20 -5.39
C PRO A 282 -6.91 -24.78 -6.87
N ILE A 283 -7.00 -23.48 -7.14
CA ILE A 283 -7.08 -22.89 -8.50
C ILE A 283 -5.69 -22.48 -8.98
N TYR A 284 -4.89 -21.83 -8.13
CA TYR A 284 -3.54 -21.35 -8.45
C TYR A 284 -2.49 -21.95 -7.52
N PRO A 285 -2.17 -23.26 -7.64
CA PRO A 285 -1.23 -23.92 -6.75
C PRO A 285 0.19 -23.34 -6.85
N ASN A 286 0.58 -22.83 -8.02
CA ASN A 286 1.90 -22.24 -8.26
C ASN A 286 2.04 -20.87 -7.58
N VAL A 287 1.03 -19.99 -7.76
CA VAL A 287 0.97 -18.66 -7.14
C VAL A 287 0.92 -18.76 -5.60
N PHE A 288 0.19 -19.74 -5.07
CA PHE A 288 0.02 -19.96 -3.62
C PHE A 288 0.87 -21.12 -3.07
N SER A 289 2.03 -21.35 -3.66
CA SER A 289 2.94 -22.45 -3.30
C SER A 289 3.60 -22.25 -1.93
N THR A 290 3.97 -21.01 -1.60
CA THR A 290 4.62 -20.65 -0.33
C THR A 290 3.62 -20.42 0.80
N MET A 291 4.10 -20.32 2.05
CA MET A 291 3.26 -20.00 3.22
C MET A 291 3.05 -18.49 3.42
N THR A 292 3.98 -17.69 2.89
CA THR A 292 3.97 -16.23 2.90
C THR A 292 4.50 -15.75 1.55
N VAL A 293 4.23 -14.49 1.16
CA VAL A 293 4.77 -13.95 -0.10
C VAL A 293 6.33 -13.92 -0.09
N PRO A 294 7.04 -13.78 -1.21
CA PRO A 294 8.50 -13.59 -1.22
C PRO A 294 8.92 -12.27 -0.55
N LYS A 295 10.04 -12.28 0.18
CA LYS A 295 10.58 -11.12 0.93
C LYS A 295 12.00 -10.75 0.54
N ALA A 296 12.78 -11.73 0.07
CA ALA A 296 14.22 -11.55 -0.15
C ALA A 296 14.50 -10.61 -1.32
N GLU A 297 13.67 -10.69 -2.36
CA GLU A 297 13.76 -9.91 -3.60
C GLU A 297 13.05 -8.55 -3.50
N GLU A 298 12.31 -8.29 -2.43
CA GLU A 298 11.59 -7.02 -2.26
C GLU A 298 12.57 -5.87 -1.98
N LEU A 299 12.68 -4.95 -2.95
CA LEU A 299 13.55 -3.78 -2.87
C LEU A 299 13.01 -2.69 -1.94
N VAL A 300 13.14 -2.91 -0.62
CA VAL A 300 12.80 -1.92 0.43
C VAL A 300 13.95 -1.71 1.41
N ALA A 301 14.17 -0.46 1.83
CA ALA A 301 15.21 -0.07 2.77
C ALA A 301 14.73 -0.16 4.23
N THR A 302 14.49 -1.39 4.68
CA THR A 302 13.94 -1.64 6.02
C THR A 302 15.00 -2.20 6.98
N PRO A 303 15.43 -1.45 8.03
CA PRO A 303 16.52 -1.87 8.91
C PRO A 303 16.27 -3.19 9.64
N TYR A 304 15.02 -3.51 10.01
CA TYR A 304 14.73 -4.75 10.76
C TYR A 304 15.04 -6.02 9.93
N ARG A 305 15.02 -5.92 8.58
CA ARG A 305 15.39 -7.03 7.68
C ARG A 305 16.88 -7.11 7.40
N HIS A 306 17.54 -5.96 7.34
CA HIS A 306 18.93 -5.85 6.88
C HIS A 306 19.94 -5.62 8.03
N GLY A 307 19.46 -5.58 9.27
CA GLY A 307 20.23 -5.43 10.50
C GLY A 307 20.55 -3.99 10.87
N THR A 308 21.01 -3.17 9.92
CA THR A 308 21.29 -1.75 10.14
C THR A 308 20.66 -0.88 9.06
N LYS A 309 20.57 0.42 9.31
CA LYS A 309 20.06 1.39 8.33
C LYS A 309 20.94 1.36 7.07
N GLU A 310 22.25 1.48 7.23
CA GLU A 310 23.24 1.56 6.16
C GLU A 310 23.20 0.33 5.23
N LYS A 311 23.03 -0.86 5.82
CA LYS A 311 22.87 -2.11 5.06
C LYS A 311 21.57 -2.12 4.26
N ALA A 312 20.48 -1.60 4.84
CA ALA A 312 19.20 -1.47 4.16
C ALA A 312 19.28 -0.48 2.98
N GLU A 313 19.95 0.66 3.16
CA GLU A 313 20.16 1.65 2.09
C GLU A 313 21.00 1.05 0.97
N THR A 314 22.09 0.35 1.32
CA THR A 314 22.97 -0.31 0.35
C THR A 314 22.24 -1.39 -0.44
N PHE A 315 21.46 -2.24 0.23
CA PHE A 315 20.65 -3.26 -0.42
C PHE A 315 19.66 -2.64 -1.41
N PHE A 316 18.93 -1.60 -0.99
CA PHE A 316 17.98 -0.91 -1.85
C PHE A 316 18.68 -0.26 -3.04
N LEU A 317 19.75 0.52 -2.81
CA LEU A 317 20.44 1.26 -3.87
C LEU A 317 20.99 0.28 -4.91
N ASN A 318 21.66 -0.80 -4.49
CA ASN A 318 22.24 -1.78 -5.41
C ASN A 318 21.15 -2.49 -6.22
N GLY A 319 20.11 -3.00 -5.55
CA GLY A 319 19.06 -3.74 -6.24
C GLY A 319 18.18 -2.85 -7.13
N MET A 320 17.91 -1.61 -6.70
CA MET A 320 17.19 -0.63 -7.53
C MET A 320 18.03 -0.20 -8.73
N THR A 321 19.33 0.02 -8.56
CA THR A 321 20.25 0.33 -9.68
C THR A 321 20.25 -0.82 -10.69
N GLU A 322 20.31 -2.07 -10.23
CA GLU A 322 20.27 -3.23 -11.12
C GLU A 322 18.92 -3.36 -11.84
N ALA A 323 17.80 -3.21 -11.13
CA ALA A 323 16.47 -3.22 -11.73
C ALA A 323 16.31 -2.12 -12.79
N MET A 324 16.73 -0.89 -12.48
CA MET A 324 16.70 0.22 -13.43
C MET A 324 17.63 -0.01 -14.61
N ARG A 325 18.82 -0.61 -14.39
CA ARG A 325 19.77 -0.96 -15.46
C ARG A 325 19.15 -1.96 -16.43
N ARG A 326 18.43 -2.97 -15.92
CA ARG A 326 17.68 -3.91 -16.76
C ARG A 326 16.67 -3.19 -17.64
N LEU A 327 15.93 -2.23 -17.09
CA LEU A 327 14.99 -1.43 -17.89
C LEU A 327 15.73 -0.58 -18.93
N ALA A 328 16.82 0.10 -18.57
CA ALA A 328 17.58 0.96 -19.47
C ALA A 328 18.21 0.21 -20.66
N GLU A 329 18.70 -1.01 -20.42
CA GLU A 329 19.29 -1.88 -21.45
C GLU A 329 18.24 -2.52 -22.37
N GLN A 330 17.00 -2.67 -21.88
CA GLN A 330 15.95 -3.44 -22.57
C GLN A 330 14.86 -2.56 -23.20
N ALA A 331 14.68 -1.33 -22.74
CA ALA A 331 13.65 -0.42 -23.25
C ALA A 331 13.77 -0.22 -24.77
N ASN A 332 12.61 -0.05 -25.42
CA ASN A 332 12.59 0.38 -26.81
C ASN A 332 13.08 1.84 -26.90
N LEU A 333 14.21 2.08 -27.57
CA LEU A 333 14.83 3.40 -27.68
C LEU A 333 13.95 4.46 -28.37
N ALA A 334 12.96 4.04 -29.19
CA ALA A 334 12.04 4.97 -29.85
C ALA A 334 11.13 5.69 -28.85
N PHE A 335 10.87 5.10 -27.68
CA PHE A 335 9.94 5.62 -26.68
C PHE A 335 10.66 5.87 -25.35
N PRO A 336 10.24 6.88 -24.57
CA PRO A 336 10.77 7.05 -23.23
C PRO A 336 10.30 5.95 -22.29
N THR A 337 11.07 5.71 -21.24
CA THR A 337 10.63 4.95 -20.06
C THR A 337 10.01 5.91 -19.07
N THR A 338 8.82 5.59 -18.54
CA THR A 338 8.16 6.39 -17.50
C THR A 338 8.26 5.69 -16.14
N ILE A 339 8.70 6.44 -15.14
CA ILE A 339 8.89 5.95 -13.78
C ILE A 339 8.07 6.82 -12.83
N TYR A 340 7.16 6.20 -12.10
CA TYR A 340 6.27 6.86 -11.16
C TYR A 340 6.95 6.94 -9.79
N TYR A 341 6.89 8.09 -9.15
CA TYR A 341 7.43 8.24 -7.80
C TYR A 341 6.63 9.27 -6.99
N ALA A 342 6.34 8.95 -5.73
CA ALA A 342 5.66 9.86 -4.82
C ALA A 342 6.67 10.68 -4.01
N PHE A 343 6.64 12.01 -4.16
CA PHE A 343 7.47 12.92 -3.37
C PHE A 343 6.70 13.40 -2.14
N LYS A 344 7.25 13.20 -0.95
CA LYS A 344 6.67 13.73 0.29
C LYS A 344 7.49 14.94 0.75
N GLN A 345 6.90 16.12 0.66
CA GLN A 345 7.55 17.39 1.03
C GLN A 345 7.68 17.61 2.55
N ALA A 346 7.05 16.77 3.37
CA ALA A 346 7.00 16.97 4.83
C ALA A 346 8.34 16.73 5.56
N ASP A 347 9.38 16.28 4.87
CA ASP A 347 10.66 15.92 5.49
C ASP A 347 11.78 16.95 5.22
N THR A 348 11.46 18.15 4.70
CA THR A 348 12.43 19.25 4.49
C THR A 348 12.47 20.28 5.63
N THR A 349 12.14 19.89 6.87
CA THR A 349 12.40 20.77 8.02
C THR A 349 13.85 20.61 8.47
N ASP A 350 14.60 21.70 8.33
CA ASP A 350 15.98 21.96 8.71
C ASP A 350 17.08 21.58 7.71
N ILE A 351 17.84 22.62 7.38
CA ILE A 351 19.10 22.64 6.63
C ILE A 351 20.03 21.60 7.26
N GLY A 352 20.05 20.37 6.71
CA GLY A 352 20.93 19.30 7.18
C GLY A 352 20.37 17.87 7.14
N THR A 353 19.08 17.66 6.88
CA THR A 353 18.55 16.29 6.67
C THR A 353 18.12 16.11 5.22
N GLY A 354 19.04 15.58 4.39
CA GLY A 354 18.79 15.26 2.99
C GLY A 354 17.61 14.31 2.82
N ASN A 355 16.89 14.44 1.70
CA ASN A 355 15.75 13.59 1.36
C ASN A 355 16.28 12.23 0.88
N THR A 356 16.79 11.42 1.82
CA THR A 356 17.62 10.23 1.54
C THR A 356 16.94 9.27 0.56
N GLY A 357 15.64 9.02 0.67
CA GLY A 357 14.94 8.07 -0.22
C GLY A 357 14.86 8.54 -1.68
N TRP A 358 14.44 9.79 -1.92
CA TRP A 358 14.34 10.35 -3.27
C TRP A 358 15.71 10.53 -3.94
N GLU A 359 16.68 11.05 -3.18
CA GLU A 359 18.05 11.24 -3.66
C GLU A 359 18.68 9.90 -4.03
N THR A 360 18.56 8.88 -3.16
CA THR A 360 19.06 7.51 -3.41
C THR A 360 18.38 6.89 -4.63
N PHE A 361 17.08 7.12 -4.80
CA PHE A 361 16.35 6.61 -5.97
C PHE A 361 16.82 7.26 -7.28
N LEU A 362 16.90 8.60 -7.33
CA LEU A 362 17.41 9.32 -8.50
C LEU A 362 18.85 8.89 -8.81
N GLU A 363 19.68 8.73 -7.79
CA GLU A 363 21.03 8.23 -7.95
C GLU A 363 21.07 6.83 -8.60
N ALA A 364 20.18 5.93 -8.17
CA ALA A 364 20.05 4.61 -8.81
C ALA A 364 19.65 4.71 -10.29
N VAL A 365 18.69 5.57 -10.63
CA VAL A 365 18.24 5.79 -12.02
C VAL A 365 19.38 6.32 -12.90
N LEU A 366 20.15 7.30 -12.41
CA LEU A 366 21.27 7.87 -13.16
C LEU A 366 22.44 6.89 -13.30
N LYS A 367 22.76 6.15 -12.24
CA LYS A 367 23.79 5.09 -12.26
C LYS A 367 23.43 3.95 -13.18
N ALA A 368 22.14 3.64 -13.31
CA ALA A 368 21.62 2.63 -14.23
C ALA A 368 21.78 3.01 -15.72
N GLY A 369 22.14 4.25 -16.03
CA GLY A 369 22.35 4.72 -17.40
C GLY A 369 21.14 5.43 -17.99
N PHE A 370 20.12 5.77 -17.21
CA PHE A 370 19.09 6.70 -17.65
C PHE A 370 19.54 8.16 -17.50
N ALA A 371 19.13 8.98 -18.46
CA ALA A 371 19.00 10.43 -18.31
C ALA A 371 17.51 10.75 -18.10
N ILE A 372 17.24 11.71 -17.22
CA ILE A 372 15.90 12.27 -17.04
C ILE A 372 15.73 13.33 -18.14
N THR A 373 14.63 13.28 -18.89
CA THR A 373 14.35 14.23 -19.96
C THR A 373 13.10 15.05 -19.71
N GLY A 374 12.41 14.80 -18.60
CA GLY A 374 11.26 15.58 -18.18
C GLY A 374 10.60 14.99 -16.93
N THR A 375 9.71 15.77 -16.33
CA THR A 375 8.85 15.31 -15.24
C THR A 375 7.44 15.81 -15.42
N TRP A 376 6.48 14.97 -15.07
CA TRP A 376 5.07 15.31 -15.16
C TRP A 376 4.43 15.17 -13.77
N PRO A 377 3.90 16.27 -13.19
CA PRO A 377 3.16 16.18 -11.95
C PRO A 377 1.85 15.43 -12.20
N MET A 378 1.50 14.53 -11.29
CA MET A 378 0.29 13.72 -11.35
C MET A 378 -0.41 13.73 -10.00
N ARG A 379 -1.71 14.03 -10.01
CA ARG A 379 -2.56 13.94 -8.84
C ARG A 379 -3.05 12.51 -8.67
N THR A 380 -2.51 11.82 -7.68
CA THR A 380 -2.81 10.41 -7.40
C THR A 380 -3.77 10.23 -6.21
N GLU A 381 -4.05 11.29 -5.46
CA GLU A 381 -4.78 11.22 -4.20
C GLU A 381 -6.18 11.85 -4.24
N LEU A 382 -7.13 11.20 -3.57
CA LEU A 382 -8.47 11.76 -3.36
C LEU A 382 -8.38 12.93 -2.37
N ALA A 383 -9.06 14.05 -2.69
CA ALA A 383 -9.11 15.25 -1.85
C ALA A 383 -9.63 15.03 -0.42
N ASN A 384 -10.25 13.87 -0.14
CA ASN A 384 -10.85 13.51 1.14
C ASN A 384 -9.97 12.61 2.03
N ARG A 385 -8.68 12.41 1.73
CA ARG A 385 -7.77 11.60 2.56
C ARG A 385 -7.58 12.23 3.95
N MET A 386 -7.63 11.41 5.01
CA MET A 386 -7.54 11.87 6.41
C MET A 386 -6.28 12.69 6.75
N ILE A 387 -5.19 12.57 6.00
CA ILE A 387 -3.95 13.32 6.22
C ILE A 387 -4.04 14.76 5.64
N GLY A 388 -5.05 15.06 4.81
CA GLY A 388 -5.33 16.41 4.31
C GLY A 388 -6.07 17.32 5.31
N SER A 389 -6.52 16.80 6.45
CA SER A 389 -7.13 17.63 7.50
C SER A 389 -6.06 18.24 8.41
N GLY A 390 -5.34 19.25 7.91
CA GLY A 390 -4.49 20.13 8.73
C GLY A 390 -2.97 19.98 8.53
N ALA A 391 -2.51 19.09 7.65
CA ALA A 391 -1.13 19.09 7.16
C ALA A 391 -1.12 19.54 5.71
N ASN A 392 -0.28 20.52 5.35
CA ASN A 392 0.12 20.82 3.97
C ASN A 392 0.95 19.64 3.39
N ALA A 393 0.38 18.43 3.40
CA ALA A 393 0.97 17.28 2.75
C ALA A 393 0.61 17.39 1.27
N LEU A 394 1.57 17.78 0.44
CA LEU A 394 1.40 17.80 -1.01
C LEU A 394 0.93 16.41 -1.49
N ALA A 395 -0.06 16.44 -2.38
CA ALA A 395 -0.89 15.31 -2.83
C ALA A 395 -0.51 14.82 -4.25
N SER A 396 0.76 14.99 -4.64
CA SER A 396 1.26 14.80 -5.99
C SER A 396 2.34 13.71 -6.06
N SER A 397 2.13 12.77 -6.98
CA SER A 397 3.21 11.93 -7.52
C SER A 397 3.83 12.65 -8.72
N ILE A 398 5.05 12.27 -9.08
CA ILE A 398 5.74 12.76 -10.27
C ILE A 398 6.01 11.56 -11.16
N VAL A 399 5.77 11.71 -12.46
CA VAL A 399 6.24 10.78 -13.48
C VAL A 399 7.57 11.31 -14.01
N LEU A 400 8.65 10.58 -13.79
CA LEU A 400 9.94 10.82 -14.43
C LEU A 400 9.88 10.26 -15.85
N VAL A 401 10.22 11.09 -16.83
CA VAL A 401 10.39 10.68 -18.23
C VAL A 401 11.89 10.44 -18.43
N CYS A 402 12.25 9.19 -18.70
CA CYS A 402 13.64 8.76 -18.78
C CYS A 402 13.97 8.26 -20.19
N ARG A 403 15.19 8.54 -20.65
CA ARG A 403 15.78 7.96 -21.86
C ARG A 403 17.15 7.40 -21.52
N THR A 404 17.59 6.37 -22.24
CA THR A 404 18.96 5.87 -22.10
C THR A 404 19.93 7.00 -22.43
N ARG A 405 20.88 7.24 -21.52
CA ARG A 405 21.90 8.28 -21.70
C ARG A 405 22.85 7.87 -22.82
N GLU A 406 23.22 8.84 -23.64
CA GLU A 406 24.20 8.63 -24.71
C GLU A 406 25.52 8.11 -24.13
N PRO A 407 26.09 7.00 -24.64
CA PRO A 407 27.39 6.49 -24.19
C PRO A 407 28.53 7.50 -24.36
N SER A 408 28.39 8.44 -25.31
CA SER A 408 29.34 9.53 -25.56
C SER A 408 29.03 10.82 -24.79
N ALA A 409 28.14 10.78 -23.80
CA ALA A 409 27.81 11.95 -22.98
C ALA A 409 29.07 12.53 -22.32
N THR A 410 29.27 13.84 -22.49
CA THR A 410 30.45 14.54 -21.98
C THR A 410 30.35 14.81 -20.48
N THR A 411 31.49 15.11 -19.86
CA THR A 411 31.56 15.68 -18.53
C THR A 411 31.66 17.20 -18.62
N ILE A 412 31.04 17.93 -17.70
CA ILE A 412 31.12 19.40 -17.64
C ILE A 412 31.56 19.89 -16.27
N SER A 413 32.01 21.14 -16.17
CA SER A 413 32.32 21.76 -14.88
C SER A 413 31.05 22.22 -14.17
N ARG A 414 31.08 22.31 -12.84
CA ARG A 414 30.01 22.94 -12.04
C ARG A 414 29.64 24.34 -12.53
N ARG A 415 30.60 25.12 -13.00
CA ARG A 415 30.36 26.48 -13.51
C ARG A 415 29.51 26.44 -14.79
N ASP A 416 29.85 25.54 -15.71
CA ASP A 416 29.09 25.39 -16.95
C ASP A 416 27.68 24.85 -16.68
N PHE A 417 27.56 23.90 -15.74
CA PHE A 417 26.27 23.39 -15.27
C PHE A 417 25.40 24.52 -14.71
N LEU A 418 25.94 25.38 -13.84
CA LEU A 418 25.19 26.49 -13.25
C LEU A 418 24.76 27.54 -14.29
N ARG A 419 25.59 27.79 -15.31
CA ARG A 419 25.23 28.70 -16.41
C ARG A 419 24.03 28.14 -17.17
N GLU A 420 24.13 26.89 -17.61
CA GLU A 420 23.08 26.23 -18.39
C GLU A 420 21.81 26.03 -17.57
N LEU A 421 21.93 25.65 -16.30
CA LEU A 421 20.82 25.57 -15.35
C LEU A 421 20.09 26.91 -15.28
N LYS A 422 20.80 28.03 -15.14
CA LYS A 422 20.16 29.35 -15.07
C LYS A 422 19.44 29.74 -16.35
N GLU A 423 20.01 29.41 -17.51
CA GLU A 423 19.46 29.76 -18.83
C GLU A 423 18.21 28.92 -19.14
N GLU A 424 18.31 27.59 -19.07
CA GLU A 424 17.22 26.68 -19.43
C GLU A 424 16.11 26.62 -18.37
N LEU A 425 16.44 26.71 -17.07
CA LEU A 425 15.43 26.65 -16.01
C LEU A 425 14.55 27.90 -16.00
N ALA A 426 15.09 29.06 -16.36
CA ALA A 426 14.30 30.29 -16.46
C ALA A 426 13.20 30.17 -17.53
N GLU A 427 13.54 29.63 -18.70
CA GLU A 427 12.59 29.36 -19.78
C GLU A 427 11.55 28.30 -19.35
N ALA A 428 11.99 27.22 -18.72
CA ALA A 428 11.11 26.16 -18.25
C ALA A 428 10.13 26.66 -17.17
N VAL A 429 10.58 27.49 -16.23
CA VAL A 429 9.73 28.09 -15.20
C VAL A 429 8.69 29.02 -15.82
N ASP A 430 9.09 29.86 -16.79
CA ASP A 430 8.17 30.78 -17.48
C ASP A 430 7.06 30.01 -18.23
N ALA A 431 7.42 28.94 -18.92
CA ALA A 431 6.45 28.04 -19.55
C ALA A 431 5.48 27.42 -18.52
N MET A 432 5.99 26.96 -17.37
CA MET A 432 5.18 26.34 -16.30
C MET A 432 4.22 27.31 -15.62
N ILE A 433 4.51 28.61 -15.57
CA ILE A 433 3.60 29.62 -14.99
C ILE A 433 2.60 30.19 -16.02
N GLY A 434 2.58 29.66 -17.25
CA GLY A 434 1.64 30.05 -18.30
C GLY A 434 2.18 31.04 -19.32
N GLY A 435 3.50 31.23 -19.39
CA GLY A 435 4.16 32.07 -20.40
C GLY A 435 4.18 31.46 -21.82
N SER A 436 3.73 30.22 -21.98
CA SER A 436 3.72 29.49 -23.27
C SER A 436 2.31 29.09 -23.70
N GLU A 437 1.97 29.36 -24.96
CA GLU A 437 0.67 28.97 -25.54
C GLU A 437 0.48 27.45 -25.56
N GLY A 438 -0.71 26.99 -25.15
CA GLY A 438 -1.07 25.56 -25.15
C GLY A 438 -0.59 24.77 -23.92
N ILE A 439 0.14 25.39 -22.99
CA ILE A 439 0.56 24.77 -21.73
C ILE A 439 -0.34 25.25 -20.60
N SER A 440 -1.00 24.33 -19.89
CA SER A 440 -1.76 24.68 -18.69
C SER A 440 -0.80 25.04 -17.55
N PRO A 441 -0.98 26.19 -16.88
CA PRO A 441 -0.10 26.59 -15.79
C PRO A 441 -0.10 25.55 -14.67
N VAL A 442 1.09 25.25 -14.15
CA VAL A 442 1.27 24.45 -12.94
C VAL A 442 0.79 25.27 -11.74
N ALA A 443 0.05 24.64 -10.83
CA ALA A 443 -0.40 25.33 -9.63
C ALA A 443 0.81 25.82 -8.81
N PRO A 444 0.78 27.02 -8.20
CA PRO A 444 1.93 27.57 -7.46
C PRO A 444 2.48 26.64 -6.37
N VAL A 445 1.60 25.84 -5.75
CA VAL A 445 1.97 24.85 -4.73
C VAL A 445 2.78 23.66 -5.28
N ASP A 446 2.64 23.37 -6.58
CA ASP A 446 3.30 22.25 -7.27
C ASP A 446 4.55 22.71 -8.05
N LEU A 447 4.77 24.02 -8.19
CA LEU A 447 5.82 24.60 -9.04
C LEU A 447 7.23 24.16 -8.59
N ALA A 448 7.51 24.20 -7.29
CA ALA A 448 8.82 23.79 -6.75
C ALA A 448 9.16 22.32 -7.11
N GLN A 449 8.16 21.46 -7.21
CA GLN A 449 8.34 20.07 -7.63
C GLN A 449 8.48 19.94 -9.15
N ALA A 450 7.69 20.70 -9.91
CA ALA A 450 7.74 20.66 -11.36
C ALA A 450 9.11 21.12 -11.90
N VAL A 451 9.75 22.10 -11.24
CA VAL A 451 11.08 22.63 -11.56
C VAL A 451 12.21 21.60 -11.38
N ILE A 452 12.02 20.59 -10.54
CA ILE A 452 13.01 19.51 -10.35
C ILE A 452 13.27 18.79 -11.68
N GLY A 453 12.25 18.60 -12.52
CA GLY A 453 12.42 17.87 -13.77
C GLY A 453 13.36 18.52 -14.77
N PRO A 454 13.10 19.76 -15.21
CA PRO A 454 14.00 20.47 -16.10
C PRO A 454 15.42 20.59 -15.51
N GLY A 455 15.54 20.91 -14.21
CA GLY A 455 16.83 20.98 -13.55
C GLY A 455 17.59 19.64 -13.57
N MET A 456 16.89 18.54 -13.26
CA MET A 456 17.48 17.19 -13.31
C MET A 456 17.74 16.73 -14.74
N ALA A 457 17.02 17.23 -15.73
CA ALA A 457 17.30 16.94 -17.13
C ALA A 457 18.64 17.51 -17.58
N ILE A 458 18.94 18.74 -17.17
CA ILE A 458 20.23 19.39 -17.42
C ILE A 458 21.35 18.65 -16.69
N PHE A 459 21.12 18.23 -15.43
CA PHE A 459 22.13 17.50 -14.68
C PHE A 459 22.42 16.11 -15.28
N SER A 460 21.37 15.39 -15.65
CA SER A 460 21.47 13.97 -16.06
C SER A 460 21.84 13.73 -17.52
N LYS A 461 21.79 14.75 -18.38
CA LYS A 461 22.25 14.64 -19.77
C LYS A 461 23.76 14.41 -19.90
N TYR A 462 24.53 14.79 -18.88
CA TYR A 462 25.98 14.61 -18.83
C TYR A 462 26.37 13.29 -18.17
N SER A 463 27.58 12.79 -18.50
CA SER A 463 28.13 11.61 -17.82
C SER A 463 28.51 11.92 -16.37
N ALA A 464 29.04 13.12 -16.12
CA ALA A 464 29.23 13.70 -14.79
C ALA A 464 29.33 15.24 -14.84
N VAL A 465 28.89 15.90 -13.76
CA VAL A 465 29.23 17.30 -13.48
C VAL A 465 30.34 17.29 -12.44
N LEU A 466 31.46 17.96 -12.71
CA LEU A 466 32.64 17.94 -11.84
C LEU A 466 32.68 19.16 -10.92
N GLU A 467 32.94 18.91 -9.65
CA GLU A 467 33.24 19.91 -8.62
C GLU A 467 34.64 20.51 -8.81
N ALA A 468 34.94 21.58 -8.07
CA ALA A 468 36.23 22.28 -8.16
C ALA A 468 37.42 21.40 -7.76
N ASP A 469 37.19 20.38 -6.92
CA ASP A 469 38.19 19.38 -6.52
C ASP A 469 38.29 18.19 -7.50
N GLY A 470 37.52 18.22 -8.60
CA GLY A 470 37.47 17.17 -9.61
C GLY A 470 36.55 15.99 -9.26
N SER A 471 35.92 15.98 -8.09
CA SER A 471 34.94 14.94 -7.73
C SER A 471 33.62 15.11 -8.49
N PRO A 472 32.90 14.01 -8.81
CA PRO A 472 31.55 14.12 -9.36
C PRO A 472 30.59 14.77 -8.36
N MET A 473 29.85 15.77 -8.81
CA MET A 473 28.76 16.40 -8.06
C MET A 473 27.69 15.35 -7.74
N THR A 474 27.24 15.34 -6.48
CA THR A 474 26.19 14.42 -6.02
C THR A 474 24.81 14.88 -6.47
N VAL A 475 23.85 13.94 -6.55
CA VAL A 475 22.43 14.26 -6.80
C VAL A 475 21.89 15.22 -5.75
N HIS A 476 22.28 15.06 -4.48
CA HIS A 476 21.92 15.97 -3.39
C HIS A 476 22.35 17.42 -3.69
N THR A 477 23.60 17.62 -4.10
CA THR A 477 24.12 18.96 -4.44
C THR A 477 23.38 19.52 -5.65
N ALA A 478 23.13 18.72 -6.69
CA ALA A 478 22.39 19.15 -7.88
C ALA A 478 20.97 19.60 -7.51
N LEU A 479 20.21 18.81 -6.75
CA LEU A 479 18.87 19.16 -6.30
C LEU A 479 18.86 20.44 -5.43
N THR A 480 19.86 20.61 -4.57
CA THR A 480 20.00 21.82 -3.76
C THR A 480 20.23 23.06 -4.63
N LEU A 481 20.94 22.92 -5.76
CA LEU A 481 21.17 24.02 -6.70
C LEU A 481 19.93 24.30 -7.56
N ILE A 482 19.17 23.28 -7.94
CA ILE A 482 17.93 23.40 -8.72
C ILE A 482 16.81 24.09 -7.91
N ASN A 483 16.77 23.84 -6.59
CA ASN A 483 15.76 24.41 -5.69
C ASN A 483 16.09 25.82 -5.18
N ARG A 484 17.23 26.40 -5.57
CA ARG A 484 17.61 27.78 -5.24
C ARG A 484 17.10 28.74 -6.29
#